data_AF-A0A3D4I0S2-F1
#
_entry.id   AF-A0A3D4I0S2-F1
#
_cell.length_a   1.000
_cell.length_b   1.000
_cell.length_c   1.000
_cell.angle_alpha   90.00
_cell.angle_beta   90.00
_cell.angle_gamma   90.00
#
_symmetry.space_group_name_H-M   'P 1'
#
loop_
_entity.id
_entity.type
_entity.pdbx_description
1 polymer ?
#
loop_
_entity_poly.entity_id
_entity_poly.type
_entity_poly.pdbx_seq_one_letter_code
_entity_poly.pdbx_strand_id
1 'polypeptide(L)'
;VIKTENTTPESYDIQRYLAMMAGSGCKAAVIEASSIGLKDHRVSGFTFDYGLFTNFSPDHIGGLEHKSIEEYMRCKSMLFRQCRTGIINIDDENWRGVTAGHTCS
;
A
#
# COMPACT_ATOMS: atom_id res chain seq x y z
N VAL A 1 -16.55 14.81 4.76
CA VAL A 1 -15.45 13.87 5.06
C VAL A 1 -16.06 12.58 5.57
N ILE A 2 -15.78 11.44 4.92
CA ILE A 2 -16.19 10.11 5.40
C ILE A 2 -15.09 9.64 6.36
N LYS A 3 -15.45 9.23 7.59
CA LYS A 3 -14.48 8.70 8.55
C LYS A 3 -14.18 7.24 8.21
N THR A 4 -12.92 6.85 8.36
CA THR A 4 -12.46 5.46 8.23
C THR A 4 -11.85 5.03 9.57
N GLU A 5 -12.06 3.77 9.95
CA GLU A 5 -11.48 3.19 11.18
C GLU A 5 -9.99 2.88 11.03
N ASN A 6 -9.55 2.63 9.78
CA ASN A 6 -8.18 2.24 9.44
C ASN A 6 -7.58 3.22 8.43
N THR A 7 -6.24 3.31 8.41
CA THR A 7 -5.46 4.00 7.36
C THR A 7 -5.78 3.43 5.97
N THR A 8 -5.82 2.11 5.86
CA THR A 8 -6.33 1.39 4.68
C THR A 8 -7.64 0.71 5.08
N PRO A 9 -8.80 1.21 4.59
CA PRO A 9 -10.11 0.64 4.90
C PRO A 9 -10.21 -0.84 4.47
N GLU A 10 -11.24 -1.54 4.95
CA GLU A 10 -11.51 -2.91 4.51
C GLU A 10 -11.78 -2.98 3.01
N SER A 11 -11.52 -4.14 2.40
CA SER A 11 -11.59 -4.33 0.94
C SER A 11 -12.93 -3.91 0.34
N TYR A 12 -14.03 -4.22 1.03
CA TYR A 12 -15.37 -3.80 0.64
C TYR A 12 -15.52 -2.28 0.64
N ASP A 13 -15.05 -1.61 1.69
CA ASP A 13 -15.15 -0.15 1.83
C ASP A 13 -14.32 0.57 0.77
N ILE A 14 -13.11 0.08 0.48
CA ILE A 14 -12.26 0.64 -0.59
C ILE A 14 -13.01 0.61 -1.93
N GLN A 15 -13.55 -0.55 -2.31
CA GLN A 15 -14.29 -0.69 -3.58
C GLN A 15 -15.54 0.20 -3.60
N ARG A 16 -16.28 0.25 -2.50
CA ARG A 16 -17.46 1.11 -2.35
C ARG A 16 -17.09 2.58 -2.52
N TYR A 17 -16.02 3.05 -1.89
CA TYR A 17 -15.59 4.45 -1.98
C TYR A 17 -15.06 4.78 -3.38
N LEU A 18 -14.29 3.90 -4.00
CA LEU A 18 -13.83 4.08 -5.38
C LEU A 18 -15.01 4.17 -6.36
N ALA A 19 -16.04 3.34 -6.19
CA ALA A 19 -17.26 3.42 -7.00
C ALA A 19 -18.01 4.74 -6.79
N MET A 20 -18.13 5.23 -5.55
CA MET A 20 -18.72 6.53 -5.25
C MET A 20 -17.94 7.69 -5.88
N MET A 21 -16.60 7.65 -5.80
CA MET A 21 -15.72 8.65 -6.41
C MET A 21 -15.87 8.66 -7.93
N ALA A 22 -15.87 7.49 -8.57
CA ALA A 22 -16.08 7.35 -10.00
C ALA A 22 -17.45 7.89 -10.43
N GLY A 23 -18.52 7.54 -9.70
CA GLY A 23 -19.88 8.05 -9.92
C GLY A 23 -20.00 9.57 -9.72
N SER A 24 -19.11 10.16 -8.92
CA SER A 24 -19.03 11.62 -8.70
C SER A 24 -18.13 12.34 -9.72
N GLY A 25 -17.58 11.62 -10.70
CA GLY A 25 -16.73 12.19 -11.74
C GLY A 25 -15.25 12.35 -11.38
N CYS A 26 -14.80 11.84 -10.23
CA CYS A 26 -13.38 11.83 -9.88
C CYS A 26 -12.57 11.04 -10.92
N LYS A 27 -11.37 11.53 -11.26
CA LYS A 27 -10.49 10.93 -12.27
C LYS A 27 -9.28 10.22 -11.69
N ALA A 28 -9.01 10.44 -10.41
CA ALA A 28 -7.90 9.83 -9.69
C ALA A 28 -8.29 9.65 -8.21
N ALA A 29 -7.64 8.70 -7.55
CA ALA A 29 -7.68 8.50 -6.12
C ALA A 29 -6.25 8.28 -5.62
N VAL A 30 -5.95 8.81 -4.45
CA VAL A 30 -4.70 8.53 -3.72
C VAL A 30 -5.10 7.71 -2.50
N ILE A 31 -4.44 6.57 -2.31
CA ILE A 31 -4.74 5.63 -1.23
C ILE A 31 -3.47 5.42 -0.43
N GLU A 32 -3.54 5.61 0.88
CA GLU A 32 -2.50 5.14 1.79
C GLU A 32 -2.60 3.62 1.92
N ALA A 33 -1.61 2.91 1.38
CA ALA A 33 -1.52 1.45 1.44
C ALA A 33 -0.64 1.02 2.61
N SER A 34 -1.23 0.83 3.79
CA SER A 34 -0.54 0.35 4.98
C SER A 34 -0.02 -1.08 4.76
N SER A 35 1.03 -1.46 5.48
CA SER A 35 1.59 -2.82 5.42
C SER A 35 0.60 -3.87 5.86
N ILE A 36 -0.26 -3.56 6.84
CA ILE A 36 -1.35 -4.44 7.29
C ILE A 36 -2.43 -4.53 6.20
N GLY A 37 -2.80 -3.41 5.55
CA GLY A 37 -3.75 -3.44 4.44
C GLY A 37 -3.27 -4.29 3.26
N LEU A 38 -1.97 -4.27 2.97
CA LEU A 38 -1.35 -5.15 1.98
C LEU A 38 -1.32 -6.61 2.43
N LYS A 39 -0.95 -6.87 3.69
CA LYS A 39 -0.93 -8.20 4.32
C LYS A 39 -2.32 -8.86 4.34
N ASP A 40 -3.35 -8.09 4.66
CA ASP A 40 -4.74 -8.52 4.76
C ASP A 40 -5.47 -8.46 3.40
N HIS A 41 -4.76 -8.20 2.31
CA HIS A 41 -5.32 -8.17 0.95
C HIS A 41 -6.45 -7.15 0.74
N ARG A 42 -6.47 -6.05 1.50
CA ARG A 42 -7.54 -5.03 1.42
C ARG A 42 -7.59 -4.31 0.07
N VAL A 43 -6.46 -4.21 -0.62
CA VAL A 43 -6.34 -3.54 -1.91
C VAL A 43 -6.17 -4.51 -3.09
N SER A 44 -6.28 -5.82 -2.90
CA SER A 44 -5.97 -6.82 -3.95
C SER A 44 -6.93 -6.81 -5.15
N GLY A 45 -8.07 -6.11 -5.08
CA GLY A 45 -9.09 -6.08 -6.13
C GLY A 45 -8.74 -5.21 -7.35
N PHE A 46 -7.60 -4.51 -7.35
CA PHE A 46 -7.17 -3.67 -8.47
C PHE A 46 -5.65 -3.52 -8.51
N THR A 47 -5.12 -3.10 -9.66
CA THR A 47 -3.72 -2.73 -9.82
C THR A 47 -3.58 -1.21 -9.73
N PHE A 48 -2.63 -0.73 -8.94
CA PHE A 48 -2.31 0.69 -8.86
C PHE A 48 -1.64 1.15 -10.15
N ASP A 49 -1.95 2.35 -10.63
CA ASP A 49 -1.15 2.95 -11.72
C ASP A 49 0.26 3.30 -11.22
N TYR A 50 0.35 3.82 -9.99
CA TYR A 50 1.61 4.23 -9.36
C TYR A 50 1.71 3.69 -7.93
N GLY A 51 2.85 3.09 -7.59
CA GLY A 51 3.23 2.74 -6.22
C GLY A 51 4.34 3.66 -5.73
N LEU A 52 4.13 4.35 -4.60
CA LEU A 52 5.09 5.32 -4.06
C LEU A 52 5.70 4.81 -2.76
N PHE A 53 7.04 4.80 -2.68
CA PHE A 53 7.79 4.56 -1.46
C PHE A 53 8.43 5.85 -0.96
N THR A 54 8.13 6.22 0.27
CA THR A 54 8.63 7.44 0.94
C THR A 54 9.85 7.16 1.80
N ASN A 55 9.73 6.26 2.80
CA ASN A 55 10.80 5.84 3.69
C ASN A 55 10.40 4.55 4.43
N PHE A 56 11.37 3.93 5.10
CA PHE A 56 11.20 2.76 5.94
C PHE A 56 12.02 2.89 7.22
N SER A 57 11.34 2.84 8.36
CA SER A 57 11.98 2.69 9.67
C SER A 57 11.37 1.47 10.38
N PRO A 58 12.09 0.85 11.34
CA PRO A 58 11.51 -0.13 12.24
C PRO A 58 10.33 0.52 12.97
N ASP A 59 9.13 0.15 12.56
CA ASP A 59 7.86 0.61 13.08
C ASP A 59 6.91 -0.59 13.02
N HIS A 60 5.92 -0.67 13.92
CA HIS A 60 4.94 -1.77 13.93
C HIS A 60 5.51 -3.20 14.11
N ILE A 61 6.63 -3.35 14.84
CA ILE A 61 7.26 -4.66 15.11
C ILE A 61 6.81 -5.20 16.48
N GLY A 62 6.14 -6.35 16.48
CA GLY A 62 5.60 -7.01 17.67
C GLY A 62 4.06 -7.04 17.72
N GLY A 63 3.50 -7.91 18.57
CA GLY A 63 2.05 -8.02 18.77
C GLY A 63 1.30 -8.67 17.58
N LEU A 64 0.18 -8.06 17.18
CA LEU A 64 -0.70 -8.55 16.10
C LEU A 64 -0.34 -8.01 14.70
N GLU A 65 0.63 -7.10 14.59
CA GLU A 65 0.95 -6.40 13.34
C GLU A 65 1.97 -7.17 12.49
N HIS A 66 3.28 -7.00 12.77
CA HIS A 66 4.37 -7.72 12.10
C HIS A 66 5.23 -8.48 13.11
N LYS A 67 5.51 -9.75 12.78
CA LYS A 67 6.34 -10.66 13.58
C LYS A 67 7.82 -10.30 13.51
N SER A 68 8.24 -9.65 12.42
CA SER A 68 9.63 -9.23 12.21
C SER A 68 9.71 -8.07 11.20
N ILE A 69 10.86 -7.40 11.17
CA ILE A 69 11.15 -6.34 10.19
C ILE A 69 11.11 -6.89 8.77
N GLU A 70 11.55 -8.13 8.58
CA GLU A 70 11.53 -8.81 7.28
C GLU A 70 10.10 -9.06 6.81
N GLU A 71 9.18 -9.46 7.70
CA GLU A 71 7.75 -9.56 7.35
C GLU A 71 7.20 -8.19 6.96
N TYR A 72 7.49 -7.15 7.76
CA TYR A 72 7.02 -5.80 7.49
C TYR A 72 7.48 -5.28 6.12
N MET A 73 8.77 -5.46 5.82
CA MET A 73 9.37 -5.09 4.54
C MET A 73 8.76 -5.88 3.38
N ARG A 74 8.58 -7.20 3.55
CA ARG A 74 7.92 -8.06 2.55
C ARG A 74 6.47 -7.62 2.29
N CYS A 75 5.74 -7.19 3.31
CA CYS A 75 4.38 -6.68 3.14
C CYS A 75 4.38 -5.38 2.34
N LYS A 76 5.28 -4.43 2.63
CA LYS A 76 5.40 -3.20 1.82
C LYS A 76 5.81 -3.48 0.37
N SER A 77 6.65 -4.48 0.13
CA SER A 77 7.08 -4.82 -1.24
C SER A 77 5.97 -5.37 -2.13
N MET A 78 4.85 -5.82 -1.54
CA MET A 78 3.67 -6.21 -2.29
C MET A 78 3.10 -5.06 -3.13
N LEU A 79 3.21 -3.80 -2.67
CA LEU A 79 2.77 -2.64 -3.46
C LEU A 79 3.47 -2.57 -4.82
N PHE A 80 4.79 -2.82 -4.83
CA PHE A 80 5.63 -2.79 -6.04
C PHE A 80 5.45 -4.01 -6.96
N ARG A 81 4.69 -5.00 -6.49
CA ARG A 81 4.19 -6.13 -7.32
C ARG A 81 2.78 -5.91 -7.84
N GLN A 82 2.09 -4.90 -7.29
CA GLN A 82 0.70 -4.58 -7.56
C GLN A 82 0.52 -3.15 -8.11
N CYS A 83 1.58 -2.56 -8.66
CA CYS A 83 1.53 -1.29 -9.38
C CYS A 83 2.12 -1.40 -10.79
N ARG A 84 1.75 -0.48 -11.69
CA ARG A 84 2.32 -0.41 -13.04
C ARG A 84 3.67 0.31 -13.06
N THR A 85 3.77 1.42 -12.33
CA THR A 85 5.00 2.23 -12.22
C THR A 85 5.39 2.41 -10.75
N GLY A 86 6.63 2.13 -10.41
CA GLY A 86 7.19 2.37 -9.08
C GLY A 86 7.86 3.76 -8.99
N ILE A 87 7.57 4.50 -7.93
CA ILE A 87 8.23 5.76 -7.59
C ILE A 87 8.85 5.59 -6.22
N ILE A 88 10.16 5.83 -6.12
CA ILE A 88 10.97 5.40 -4.97
C ILE A 88 11.80 6.58 -4.50
N ASN A 89 11.73 6.90 -3.21
CA ASN A 89 12.73 7.73 -2.57
C ASN A 89 14.05 6.94 -2.40
N ILE A 90 15.08 7.35 -3.14
CA ILE A 90 16.40 6.69 -3.10
C ILE A 90 17.27 7.15 -1.93
N ASP A 91 16.87 8.19 -1.21
CA ASP A 91 17.59 8.70 -0.05
C ASP A 91 17.45 7.76 1.18
N ASP A 92 16.46 6.87 1.18
CA ASP A 92 16.27 5.85 2.22
C ASP A 92 16.97 4.55 1.85
N GLU A 93 17.92 4.09 2.67
CA GLU A 93 18.75 2.90 2.41
C GLU A 93 17.95 1.60 2.21
N ASN A 94 16.72 1.53 2.71
CA ASN A 94 15.88 0.34 2.64
C ASN A 94 15.15 0.20 1.30
N TRP A 95 15.27 1.17 0.39
CA TRP A 95 14.51 1.20 -0.86
C TRP A 95 14.64 -0.12 -1.65
N ARG A 96 15.84 -0.72 -1.68
CA ARG A 96 16.11 -2.00 -2.35
C ARG A 96 15.31 -3.16 -1.77
N GLY A 97 15.13 -3.17 -0.46
CA GLY A 97 14.36 -4.19 0.24
C GLY A 97 12.87 -4.05 -0.03
N VAL A 98 12.37 -2.81 -0.03
CA VAL A 98 10.96 -2.53 -0.33
C VAL A 98 10.64 -2.79 -1.81
N THR A 99 11.58 -2.64 -2.73
CA THR A 99 11.35 -2.95 -4.14
C THR A 99 11.80 -4.35 -4.53
N ALA A 100 12.13 -5.20 -3.56
CA ALA A 100 12.62 -6.55 -3.83
C ALA A 100 11.57 -7.40 -4.57
N GLY A 101 11.91 -7.79 -5.80
CA GLY A 101 11.03 -8.56 -6.67
C GLY A 101 9.83 -7.76 -7.16
N HIS A 102 9.99 -6.44 -7.38
CA HIS A 102 8.99 -5.63 -8.08
C HIS A 102 8.68 -6.21 -9.47
N THR A 103 7.45 -6.01 -9.93
CA THR A 103 7.01 -6.37 -11.29
C THR A 103 6.64 -5.14 -12.11
N CYS A 104 6.61 -3.97 -11.48
CA CYS A 104 6.37 -2.68 -12.10
C CYS A 104 7.58 -2.20 -12.91
N SER A 105 7.33 -1.24 -13.81
CA SER A 105 8.38 -0.40 -14.40
C SER A 105 8.95 0.58 -13.38
#